data_AF-A0A9Q1CRY4-F1
#
_entry.id   AF-A0A9Q1CRY4-F1
#
_cell.length_a   1.000
_cell.length_b   1.000
_cell.length_c   1.000
_cell.angle_alpha   90.00
_cell.angle_beta   90.00
_cell.angle_gamma   90.00
#
_symmetry.space_group_name_H-M   'P 1'
#
loop_
_entity.id
_entity.type
_entity.pdbx_description
1 polymer ?
#
loop_
_entity_poly.entity_id
_entity_poly.type
_entity_poly.pdbx_seq_one_letter_code
_entity_poly.pdbx_strand_id
1 'polypeptide(L)'
;MGRCLLLQSEIGKDRWPYAVLVATYIRDRCYNRRLKQTPYSALTGQKPNLSNMRVFGSDCSAYRQEKGKLDPRCSKGIFVGYDKGSPAYLVYYPATGKVLNLLVS
;
A
#
# COMPACT_ATOMS: atom_id res chain seq x y z
N MET A 1 15.28 -2.36 -0.20
CA MET A 1 13.98 -2.36 -0.91
C MET A 1 13.39 -0.95 -1.06
N GLY A 2 13.30 -0.13 -0.01
CA GLY A 2 12.64 1.19 -0.09
C GLY A 2 13.13 2.11 -1.22
N ARG A 3 14.46 2.22 -1.44
CA ARG A 3 15.02 3.02 -2.54
C ARG A 3 14.56 2.55 -3.93
N CYS A 4 14.50 1.25 -4.16
CA CYS A 4 14.08 0.69 -5.45
C CYS A 4 12.60 0.94 -5.71
N LEU A 5 11.75 0.83 -4.68
CA LEU A 5 10.32 1.14 -4.78
C LEU A 5 10.10 2.60 -5.18
N LEU A 6 10.85 3.53 -4.57
CA LEU A 6 10.77 4.95 -4.94
C LEU A 6 11.19 5.21 -6.39
N LEU A 7 12.33 4.65 -6.80
CA LEU A 7 12.84 4.80 -8.15
C LEU A 7 11.87 4.24 -9.20
N GLN A 8 11.25 3.09 -8.91
CA GLN A 8 10.29 2.45 -9.82
C GLN A 8 8.95 3.18 -9.89
N SER A 9 8.50 3.77 -8.77
CA SER A 9 7.19 4.42 -8.70
C SER A 9 7.13 5.79 -9.38
N GLU A 10 8.29 6.40 -9.67
CA GLU A 10 8.41 7.79 -10.16
C GLU A 10 7.72 8.83 -9.26
N ILE A 11 7.41 8.46 -8.02
CA ILE A 11 6.82 9.34 -7.02
C ILE A 11 7.91 10.21 -6.40
N GLY A 12 7.56 11.46 -6.07
CA GLY A 12 8.46 12.40 -5.40
C GLY A 12 9.12 11.82 -4.14
N LYS A 13 10.41 12.13 -3.95
CA LYS A 13 11.27 11.62 -2.87
C LYS A 13 10.74 11.94 -1.47
N ASP A 14 9.90 12.96 -1.34
CA ASP A 14 9.21 13.35 -0.12
C ASP A 14 8.34 12.22 0.48
N ARG A 15 7.94 11.24 -0.33
CA ARG A 15 7.11 10.09 0.10
C ARG A 15 7.93 8.85 0.45
N TRP A 16 9.23 8.99 0.69
CA TRP A 16 10.10 7.90 1.13
C TRP A 16 9.63 7.14 2.39
N PRO A 17 8.95 7.75 3.39
CA PRO A 17 8.52 7.01 4.57
C PRO A 17 7.52 5.89 4.20
N TYR A 18 6.62 6.16 3.26
CA TYR A 18 5.66 5.19 2.76
C TYR A 18 6.34 4.03 2.02
N ALA A 19 7.34 4.34 1.19
CA ALA A 19 8.10 3.31 0.49
C ALA A 19 8.87 2.39 1.47
N VAL A 20 9.40 2.94 2.57
CA VAL A 20 10.05 2.13 3.61
C VAL A 20 9.03 1.22 4.30
N LEU A 21 7.86 1.73 4.66
CA LEU A 21 6.79 0.93 5.28
C LEU A 21 6.30 -0.20 4.37
N VAL A 22 6.15 0.05 3.06
CA VAL A 22 5.78 -1.00 2.11
C VAL A 22 6.92 -2.00 1.93
N ALA A 23 8.17 -1.54 1.88
CA ALA A 23 9.32 -2.42 1.82
C ALA A 23 9.41 -3.37 3.03
N THR A 24 9.14 -2.89 4.24
CA THR A 24 9.10 -3.73 5.44
C THR A 24 7.92 -4.70 5.38
N TYR A 25 6.74 -4.22 4.98
CA TYR A 25 5.54 -5.06 4.81
C TYR A 25 5.77 -6.22 3.83
N ILE A 26 6.45 -5.97 2.71
CA ILE A 26 6.83 -6.99 1.73
C ILE A 26 7.84 -7.96 2.38
N ARG A 27 8.87 -7.43 3.04
CA ARG A 27 9.95 -8.25 3.63
C ARG A 27 9.44 -9.20 4.71
N ASP A 28 8.49 -8.78 5.51
CA ASP A 28 7.88 -9.61 6.57
C ASP A 28 7.11 -10.80 6.01
N ARG A 29 6.65 -10.70 4.75
CA ARG A 29 5.91 -11.75 4.03
C ARG A 29 6.79 -12.56 3.09
N CYS A 30 8.04 -12.14 2.88
CA CYS A 30 9.01 -12.93 2.13
C CYS A 30 9.52 -14.10 2.99
N TYR A 31 9.81 -15.20 2.32
CA TYR A 31 10.48 -16.33 2.96
C TYR A 31 11.85 -15.92 3.51
N ASN A 32 12.14 -16.30 4.76
CA ASN A 32 13.43 -16.13 5.37
C ASN A 32 14.11 -17.49 5.59
N ARG A 33 15.23 -17.71 4.89
CA ARG A 33 16.00 -18.95 4.93
C ARG A 33 16.43 -19.35 6.34
N ARG A 34 16.74 -18.39 7.22
CA ARG A 34 17.16 -18.68 8.60
C ARG A 34 15.99 -19.17 9.46
N LEU A 35 14.81 -18.58 9.27
CA LEU A 35 13.60 -18.94 10.01
C LEU A 35 12.91 -20.17 9.41
N LYS A 36 13.26 -20.57 8.18
CA LYS A 36 12.53 -21.56 7.36
C LYS A 36 11.04 -21.23 7.16
N GLN A 37 10.65 -19.99 7.43
CA GLN A 37 9.29 -19.47 7.29
C GLN A 37 9.33 -17.95 7.05
N THR A 38 8.17 -17.32 6.86
CA THR A 38 8.09 -15.86 6.77
C THR A 38 8.19 -15.24 8.18
N PRO A 39 8.86 -14.08 8.35
CA PRO A 39 8.87 -13.38 9.64
C PRO A 39 7.46 -13.13 10.19
N TYR A 40 6.49 -12.84 9.32
CA TYR A 40 5.09 -12.69 9.69
C TYR A 40 4.51 -13.97 10.31
N SER A 41 4.74 -15.13 9.70
CA SER A 41 4.30 -16.41 10.27
C SER A 41 5.02 -16.76 11.56
N ALA A 42 6.32 -16.43 11.66
CA ALA A 42 7.08 -16.64 12.89
C ALA A 42 6.53 -15.81 14.06
N LEU A 43 6.07 -14.58 13.79
CA LEU A 43 5.56 -13.67 14.81
C LEU A 43 4.09 -13.94 15.18
N THR A 44 3.24 -14.25 14.19
CA THR A 44 1.78 -14.33 14.37
C THR A 44 1.24 -15.76 14.44
N GLY A 45 2.06 -16.75 14.08
CA GLY A 45 1.62 -18.14 13.91
C GLY A 45 0.71 -18.38 12.69
N GLN A 46 0.39 -17.34 11.91
CA GLN A 46 -0.52 -17.42 10.77
C GLN A 46 0.21 -17.29 9.43
N LYS A 47 -0.33 -17.92 8.38
CA LYS A 47 0.18 -17.75 7.02
C LYS A 47 -0.16 -16.34 6.52
N PRO A 48 0.79 -15.58 5.93
CA PRO A 48 0.48 -14.26 5.42
C PRO A 48 -0.53 -14.36 4.26
N ASN A 49 -1.56 -13.52 4.32
CA ASN A 49 -2.46 -13.32 3.19
C ASN A 49 -1.78 -12.38 2.17
N LEU A 50 -1.59 -12.87 0.95
CA LEU A 50 -0.96 -12.14 -0.16
C LEU A 50 -1.97 -11.61 -1.18
N SER A 51 -3.26 -11.97 -1.07
CA SER A 51 -4.30 -11.56 -2.02
C SER A 51 -4.49 -10.05 -2.07
N ASN A 52 -4.20 -9.36 -0.97
CA ASN A 52 -4.36 -7.91 -0.84
C ASN A 52 -3.06 -7.14 -1.14
N MET A 53 -2.04 -7.81 -1.69
CA MET A 53 -0.73 -7.20 -1.93
C MET A 53 -0.76 -6.38 -3.22
N ARG A 54 -0.42 -5.08 -3.11
CA ARG A 54 -0.33 -4.15 -4.24
C ARG A 54 1.09 -3.64 -4.44
N VAL A 55 1.39 -3.27 -5.68
CA VAL A 55 2.69 -2.73 -6.09
C VAL A 55 2.75 -1.26 -5.68
N PHE A 56 3.77 -0.88 -4.90
CA PHE A 56 4.01 0.52 -4.55
C PHE A 56 4.12 1.39 -5.81
N GLY A 57 3.33 2.45 -5.87
CA GLY A 57 3.30 3.35 -7.02
C GLY A 57 2.41 2.95 -8.17
N SER A 58 1.66 1.85 -8.07
CA SER A 58 0.67 1.53 -9.09
C SER A 58 -0.50 2.51 -9.06
N ASP A 59 -1.01 2.85 -10.24
CA ASP A 59 -2.31 3.50 -10.39
C ASP A 59 -3.41 2.65 -9.73
N CYS A 60 -4.30 3.31 -9.01
CA CYS A 60 -5.41 2.67 -8.33
C CYS A 60 -6.66 3.54 -8.35
N SER A 61 -7.82 2.89 -8.38
CA SER A 61 -9.12 3.56 -8.27
C SER A 61 -9.63 3.35 -6.85
N ALA A 62 -9.60 4.43 -6.06
CA ALA A 62 -10.05 4.39 -4.68
C ALA A 62 -11.50 4.85 -4.58
N TYR A 63 -12.31 4.07 -3.86
CA TYR A 63 -13.72 4.35 -3.63
C TYR A 63 -13.86 5.55 -2.70
N ARG A 64 -14.66 6.54 -3.10
CA ARG A 64 -14.99 7.71 -2.30
C ARG A 64 -16.47 7.63 -1.91
N GLN A 65 -16.71 7.53 -0.60
CA GLN A 65 -18.07 7.37 -0.06
C GLN A 65 -18.93 8.65 -0.19
N GLU A 66 -18.31 9.79 -0.49
CA GLU A 66 -19.01 11.06 -0.65
C GLU A 66 -19.24 11.41 -2.13
N LYS A 67 -20.50 11.30 -2.58
CA LYS A 67 -21.33 12.35 -3.20
C LYS A 67 -22.61 11.72 -3.80
N GLY A 68 -23.56 12.57 -4.19
CA GLY A 68 -24.94 12.21 -4.56
C GLY A 68 -25.06 11.12 -5.62
N LYS A 69 -26.29 10.63 -5.85
CA LYS A 69 -26.64 9.43 -6.64
C LYS A 69 -25.97 9.31 -8.03
N LEU A 70 -25.46 10.42 -8.59
CA LEU A 70 -24.88 10.54 -9.94
C LEU A 70 -23.39 10.93 -9.97
N ASP A 71 -22.75 11.21 -8.84
CA ASP A 71 -21.34 11.60 -8.81
C ASP A 71 -20.39 10.39 -9.00
N PRO A 72 -19.19 10.61 -9.58
CA PRO A 72 -18.20 9.56 -9.74
C PRO A 72 -17.77 8.99 -8.38
N ARG A 73 -18.06 7.70 -8.18
CA ARG A 73 -17.80 6.96 -6.93
C ARG A 73 -16.33 6.57 -6.72
N CYS A 74 -15.51 6.65 -7.76
CA CYS A 74 -14.10 6.27 -7.71
C CYS A 74 -13.22 7.43 -8.16
N SER A 75 -12.09 7.57 -7.48
CA SER A 75 -11.08 8.57 -7.77
C SER A 75 -9.76 7.89 -8.10
N LYS A 76 -9.10 8.34 -9.18
CA LYS A 76 -7.77 7.85 -9.54
C LYS A 76 -6.74 8.40 -8.56
N GLY A 77 -5.90 7.52 -8.04
CA GLY A 77 -4.79 7.86 -7.17
C GLY A 77 -3.69 6.83 -7.29
N ILE A 78 -2.62 7.01 -6.52
CA ILE A 78 -1.43 6.17 -6.56
C ILE A 78 -1.33 5.41 -5.24
N PHE A 79 -1.16 4.10 -5.31
CA PHE A 79 -1.01 3.29 -4.10
C PHE A 79 0.33 3.56 -3.42
N VAL A 80 0.30 3.95 -2.14
CA VAL A 80 1.51 4.24 -1.36
C VAL A 80 1.66 3.39 -0.10
N GLY A 81 0.63 2.63 0.31
CA GLY A 81 0.82 1.68 1.40
C GLY A 81 -0.45 1.12 2.01
N TYR A 82 -0.28 0.46 3.14
CA TYR A 82 -1.34 -0.25 3.87
C TYR A 82 -1.67 0.51 5.15
N ASP A 83 -2.95 0.65 5.46
CA ASP A 83 -3.36 1.20 6.75
C ASP A 83 -3.11 0.17 7.88
N LYS A 84 -2.85 0.67 9.10
CA LYS A 84 -2.57 -0.20 10.26
C LYS A 84 -3.83 -0.62 11.01
N GLY A 85 -4.88 0.19 10.96
CA GLY A 85 -6.09 0.00 11.78
C GLY A 85 -7.30 -0.51 11.00
N SER A 86 -7.25 -0.50 9.67
CA SER A 86 -8.36 -0.85 8.80
C SER A 86 -7.89 -1.63 7.57
N PRO A 87 -8.78 -2.35 6.87
CA PRO A 87 -8.47 -2.99 5.59
C PRO A 87 -8.29 -1.97 4.45
N ALA A 88 -8.19 -0.67 4.75
CA ALA A 88 -7.98 0.38 3.76
C ALA A 88 -6.52 0.45 3.30
N TYR A 89 -6.33 1.09 2.15
CA TYR A 89 -5.02 1.39 1.61
C TYR A 89 -4.75 2.89 1.69
N LEU A 90 -3.47 3.24 1.75
CA LEU A 90 -2.98 4.61 1.65
C LEU A 90 -2.87 4.96 0.17
N VAL A 91 -3.63 5.97 -0.25
CA VAL A 91 -3.71 6.42 -1.64
C VAL A 91 -3.24 7.87 -1.72
N TYR A 92 -2.24 8.11 -2.55
CA TYR A 92 -1.72 9.43 -2.84
C TYR A 92 -2.44 10.04 -4.05
N TYR A 93 -2.86 11.30 -3.90
CA TYR A 93 -3.49 12.07 -4.97
C TYR A 93 -2.56 13.18 -5.46
N PRO A 94 -1.94 13.04 -6.65
CA PRO A 94 -1.05 14.06 -7.21
C PRO A 94 -1.70 15.45 -7.31
N ALA A 95 -2.99 15.50 -7.65
CA ALA A 95 -3.74 16.73 -7.82
C ALA A 95 -3.92 17.55 -6.52
N THR A 96 -3.96 16.90 -5.35
CA THR A 96 -4.17 17.59 -4.07
C THR A 96 -2.94 17.54 -3.16
N GLY A 97 -1.93 16.73 -3.52
CA GLY A 97 -0.77 16.49 -2.68
C GLY A 97 -1.08 15.66 -1.42
N LYS A 98 -2.32 15.19 -1.23
CA LYS A 98 -2.76 14.52 -0.01
C LYS A 98 -2.66 12.99 -0.14
N VAL A 99 -2.45 12.34 1.01
CA VAL A 99 -2.57 10.90 1.18
C VAL A 99 -3.84 10.63 2.00
N LEU A 100 -4.72 9.75 1.50
CA LEU A 100 -5.97 9.39 2.16
C LEU A 100 -6.05 7.88 2.38
N ASN A 101 -6.75 7.48 3.43
CA ASN A 101 -7.01 6.07 3.76
C ASN A 101 -8.35 5.67 3.13
N LEU A 102 -8.30 4.92 2.04
CA LEU A 102 -9.50 4.56 1.27
C LEU A 102 -9.48 3.09 0.90
N LEU A 103 -10.68 2.51 0.75
CA LEU A 103 -10.83 1.20 0.17
C LEU A 103 -10.54 1.31 -1.33
N VAL A 104 -9.68 0.41 -1.82
CA VAL A 104 -9.26 0.40 -3.22
C VAL A 104 -9.86 -0.84 -3.87
N SER A 105 -10.56 -0.64 -4.99
CA SER A 105 -11.13 -1.70 -5.83
C SER A 105 -10.05 -2.41 -6.63
#